data_AF-A0A9W6NNH2-F1
#
_entry.id   AF-A0A9W6NNH2-F1
#
_cell.length_a   1.000
_cell.length_b   1.000
_cell.length_c   1.000
_cell.angle_alpha   90.00
_cell.angle_beta   90.00
_cell.angle_gamma   90.00
#
_symmetry.space_group_name_H-M   'P 1'
#
loop_
_entity.id
_entity.type
_entity.pdbx_description
1 polymer ?
#
loop_
_entity_poly.entity_id
_entity_poly.type
_entity_poly.pdbx_seq_one_letter_code
_entity_poly.pdbx_strand_id
1 'polypeptide(L)'
;MTTRNEVQPLPAWLAWPIRVLAVIFVLPFRLAWDALVWLARVSWKYVGAPFTKYVLAPFCYYVLWTPLRWIAVHLLWRPLSWIAVHILWRPLVWFAKYVLAPMWDGFVWLLKATAPFWHLLARILLTAAKAVALALALVHRWILTPIGRAVAFVWRWVVVPIGQALRWAWNHSVVLLWRYLVVVPLRFVWTYVVVPPARWLHTWVLRPIADTTRSILTTLGLREPPRSRHPLRPGRHPQPRRR
;
A
#
# COMPACT_ATOMS: atom_id res chain seq x y z
N MET A 1 34.85 -43.03 77.83
CA MET A 1 33.79 -43.74 78.60
C MET A 1 32.60 -43.96 77.67
N THR A 2 32.53 -45.13 77.03
CA THR A 2 31.39 -45.58 76.24
C THR A 2 31.23 -47.06 76.55
N THR A 3 30.37 -47.38 77.51
CA THR A 3 29.95 -48.74 77.83
C THR A 3 29.09 -49.26 76.68
N ARG A 4 29.74 -49.92 75.72
CA ARG A 4 29.05 -50.69 74.67
C ARG A 4 28.38 -51.85 75.39
N ASN A 5 27.06 -51.79 75.51
CA ASN A 5 26.25 -52.90 75.98
C ASN A 5 26.39 -54.04 74.95
N GLU A 6 27.33 -54.94 75.19
CA GLU A 6 27.45 -56.20 74.46
C GLU A 6 26.23 -57.06 74.82
N VAL A 7 25.20 -56.98 73.97
CA VAL A 7 24.02 -57.82 74.08
C VAL A 7 24.50 -59.26 73.90
N GLN A 8 24.47 -60.06 74.98
CA GLN A 8 24.84 -61.47 74.92
C GLN A 8 23.99 -62.17 73.85
N PRO A 9 24.61 -62.89 72.90
CA PRO A 9 23.87 -63.57 71.85
C PRO A 9 22.96 -64.63 72.48
N LEU A 10 21.67 -64.55 72.20
CA LEU A 10 20.69 -65.55 72.63
C LEU A 10 21.16 -66.96 72.23
N PRO A 11 20.99 -67.98 73.09
CA PRO A 11 21.36 -69.35 72.79
C PRO A 11 20.77 -69.80 71.44
N ALA A 12 21.58 -70.43 70.58
CA ALA A 12 21.22 -70.73 69.20
C ALA A 12 19.91 -71.54 69.07
N TRP A 13 19.60 -72.38 70.05
CA TRP A 13 18.37 -73.18 70.11
C TRP A 13 17.11 -72.35 70.37
N LEU A 14 17.22 -71.18 71.03
CA LEU A 14 16.09 -70.28 71.29
C LEU A 14 15.94 -69.20 70.20
N ALA A 15 17.05 -68.83 69.56
CA ALA A 15 17.07 -67.84 68.49
C ALA A 15 16.34 -68.33 67.21
N TRP A 16 16.40 -69.64 66.91
CA TRP A 16 15.76 -70.19 65.71
C TRP A 16 14.22 -70.14 65.78
N PRO A 17 13.53 -70.61 66.85
CA PRO A 17 12.08 -70.47 67.00
C PRO A 17 11.60 -69.03 66.99
N ILE A 18 12.32 -68.13 67.67
CA ILE A 18 11.97 -66.70 67.74
C ILE A 18 12.06 -66.06 66.36
N ARG A 19 13.09 -66.39 65.56
CA ARG A 19 13.19 -65.91 64.17
C ARG A 19 12.08 -66.46 63.29
N VAL A 20 11.69 -67.72 63.46
CA VAL A 20 10.57 -68.32 62.71
C VAL A 20 9.25 -67.63 63.08
N LEU A 21 8.99 -67.41 64.37
CA LEU A 21 7.81 -66.64 64.84
C LEU A 21 7.83 -65.20 64.34
N ALA A 22 8.98 -64.53 64.42
CA ALA A 22 9.15 -63.19 63.90
C ALA A 22 8.88 -63.15 62.39
N VAL A 23 9.38 -64.11 61.62
CA VAL A 23 9.10 -64.16 60.17
C VAL A 23 7.61 -64.45 59.93
N ILE A 24 7.01 -65.40 60.64
CA ILE A 24 5.58 -65.74 60.49
C ILE A 24 4.66 -64.55 60.79
N PHE A 25 4.99 -63.70 61.77
CA PHE A 25 4.14 -62.55 62.13
C PHE A 25 4.56 -61.25 61.45
N VAL A 26 5.85 -60.93 61.43
CA VAL A 26 6.37 -59.67 60.90
C VAL A 26 6.29 -59.65 59.39
N LEU A 27 6.55 -60.77 58.70
CA LEU A 27 6.53 -60.79 57.23
C LEU A 27 5.14 -60.48 56.64
N PRO A 28 4.03 -61.10 57.08
CA PRO A 28 2.70 -60.75 56.57
C PRO A 28 2.27 -59.35 57.00
N PHE A 29 2.62 -58.89 58.20
CA PHE A 29 2.35 -57.53 58.63
C PHE A 29 3.10 -56.49 57.77
N ARG A 30 4.37 -56.78 57.44
CA ARG A 30 5.19 -55.93 56.59
C ARG A 30 4.69 -55.91 55.14
N LEU A 31 4.27 -57.05 54.61
CA LEU A 31 3.63 -57.15 53.30
C LEU A 31 2.30 -56.37 53.26
N ALA A 32 1.48 -56.47 54.32
CA ALA A 32 0.25 -55.70 54.44
C ALA A 32 0.53 -54.19 54.48
N TRP A 33 1.56 -53.78 55.23
CA TRP A 33 1.99 -52.38 55.30
C TRP A 33 2.50 -51.87 53.94
N ASP A 34 3.36 -52.62 53.27
CA ASP A 34 3.88 -52.26 51.95
C ASP A 34 2.75 -52.19 50.91
N ALA A 35 1.78 -53.10 50.96
CA ALA A 35 0.57 -53.06 50.13
C ALA A 35 -0.27 -51.81 50.42
N LEU A 36 -0.42 -51.43 51.69
CA LEU A 36 -1.20 -50.26 52.11
C LEU A 36 -0.52 -48.94 51.68
N VAL A 37 0.79 -48.84 51.84
CA VAL A 37 1.59 -47.69 51.37
C VAL A 37 1.63 -47.63 49.85
N TRP A 38 1.63 -48.77 49.17
CA TRP A 38 1.50 -48.82 47.72
C TRP A 38 0.12 -48.33 47.26
N LEU A 39 -0.95 -48.82 47.90
CA LEU A 39 -2.33 -48.35 47.67
C LEU A 39 -2.46 -46.85 47.91
N ALA A 40 -1.90 -46.34 48.99
CA ALA A 40 -1.88 -44.91 49.29
C ALA A 40 -1.14 -44.09 48.21
N ARG A 41 0.02 -44.56 47.73
CA ARG A 41 0.78 -43.90 46.66
C ARG A 41 0.05 -43.92 45.32
N VAL A 42 -0.55 -45.05 44.96
CA VAL A 42 -1.37 -45.18 43.74
C VAL A 42 -2.57 -44.25 43.83
N SER A 43 -3.27 -44.26 44.97
CA SER A 43 -4.40 -43.36 45.24
C SER A 43 -4.00 -41.89 45.12
N TRP A 44 -2.84 -41.52 45.68
CA TRP A 44 -2.31 -40.17 45.56
C TRP A 44 -1.97 -39.81 44.11
N LYS A 45 -1.36 -40.72 43.34
CA LYS A 45 -0.93 -40.44 41.97
C LYS A 45 -2.11 -40.35 40.98
N TYR A 46 -3.15 -41.15 41.17
CA TYR A 46 -4.31 -41.20 40.27
C TYR A 46 -5.47 -40.32 40.70
N VAL A 47 -5.64 -40.04 41.99
CA VAL A 47 -6.75 -39.22 42.51
C VAL A 47 -6.23 -37.94 43.13
N GLY A 48 -5.26 -38.02 44.05
CA GLY A 48 -4.74 -36.86 44.78
C GLY A 48 -4.08 -35.80 43.89
N ALA A 49 -3.20 -36.21 42.97
CA ALA A 49 -2.45 -35.34 42.09
C ALA A 49 -3.31 -34.61 41.04
N PRO A 50 -4.23 -35.28 40.31
CA PRO A 50 -5.15 -34.56 39.44
C PRO A 50 -6.13 -33.69 40.23
N PHE A 51 -6.64 -34.14 41.38
CA PHE A 51 -7.56 -33.33 42.18
C PHE A 51 -6.90 -32.05 42.71
N THR A 52 -5.66 -32.14 43.21
CA THR A 52 -4.90 -30.96 43.64
C THR A 52 -4.62 -30.00 42.49
N LYS A 53 -4.25 -30.51 41.31
CA LYS A 53 -3.92 -29.66 40.15
C LYS A 53 -5.15 -29.04 39.48
N TYR A 54 -6.25 -29.76 39.36
CA TYR A 54 -7.43 -29.32 38.61
C TYR A 54 -8.52 -28.68 39.47
N VAL A 55 -8.57 -28.99 40.77
CA VAL A 55 -9.60 -28.44 41.67
C VAL A 55 -8.96 -27.52 42.69
N LEU A 56 -7.99 -28.02 43.45
CA LEU A 56 -7.45 -27.27 44.58
C LEU A 56 -6.61 -26.05 44.15
N ALA A 57 -5.80 -26.18 43.11
CA ALA A 57 -4.98 -25.10 42.59
C ALA A 57 -5.81 -23.93 42.02
N PRO A 58 -6.79 -24.13 41.11
CA PRO A 58 -7.64 -23.03 40.67
C PRO A 58 -8.52 -22.52 41.81
N PHE A 59 -9.01 -23.37 42.71
CA PHE A 59 -9.79 -22.90 43.85
C PHE A 59 -8.97 -22.02 44.80
N CYS A 60 -7.76 -22.43 45.19
CA CYS A 60 -6.85 -21.60 45.97
C CYS A 60 -6.47 -20.32 45.23
N TYR A 61 -6.20 -20.41 43.92
CA TYR A 61 -5.90 -19.22 43.13
C TYR A 61 -7.09 -18.25 43.13
N TYR A 62 -8.30 -18.71 42.85
CA TYR A 62 -9.46 -17.83 42.83
C TYR A 62 -9.84 -17.31 44.23
N VAL A 63 -9.80 -18.15 45.26
CA VAL A 63 -10.23 -17.80 46.62
C VAL A 63 -9.20 -16.98 47.38
N LEU A 64 -7.90 -17.23 47.21
CA LEU A 64 -6.86 -16.47 47.92
C LEU A 64 -6.28 -15.35 47.06
N TRP A 65 -5.92 -15.64 45.80
CA TRP A 65 -5.19 -14.67 44.97
C TRP A 65 -6.09 -13.52 44.50
N THR A 66 -7.34 -13.80 44.14
CA THR A 66 -8.27 -12.75 43.68
C THR A 66 -8.56 -11.69 44.75
N PRO A 67 -8.95 -12.04 46.00
CA PRO A 67 -9.15 -11.02 47.02
C PRO A 67 -7.83 -10.38 47.45
N LEU A 68 -6.72 -11.11 47.49
CA LEU A 68 -5.43 -10.52 47.83
C LEU A 68 -4.98 -9.47 46.80
N ARG A 69 -5.16 -9.76 45.51
CA ARG A 69 -4.93 -8.80 44.42
C ARG A 69 -5.91 -7.63 44.50
N TRP A 70 -7.18 -7.90 44.79
CA TRP A 70 -8.18 -6.83 44.92
C TRP A 70 -7.82 -5.89 46.08
N ILE A 71 -7.44 -6.43 47.23
CA ILE A 71 -6.97 -5.68 48.40
C ILE A 71 -5.69 -4.94 48.04
N ALA A 72 -4.69 -5.57 47.43
CA ALA A 72 -3.45 -4.89 47.05
C ALA A 72 -3.73 -3.71 46.11
N VAL A 73 -4.60 -3.87 45.12
CA VAL A 73 -4.95 -2.78 44.20
C VAL A 73 -5.80 -1.71 44.90
N HIS A 74 -6.81 -2.07 45.67
CA HIS A 74 -7.68 -1.07 46.28
C HIS A 74 -7.04 -0.38 47.48
N LEU A 75 -6.24 -1.10 48.26
CA LEU A 75 -5.65 -0.62 49.49
C LEU A 75 -4.26 -0.01 49.29
N LEU A 76 -3.46 -0.48 48.33
CA LEU A 76 -2.16 0.15 48.03
C LEU A 76 -2.27 1.07 46.82
N TRP A 77 -2.80 0.59 45.69
CA TRP A 77 -2.72 1.35 44.45
C TRP A 77 -3.61 2.59 44.43
N ARG A 78 -4.86 2.52 44.92
CA ARG A 78 -5.76 3.68 44.95
C ARG A 78 -5.25 4.82 45.85
N PRO A 79 -4.85 4.59 47.13
CA PRO A 79 -4.34 5.69 47.95
C PRO A 79 -2.97 6.17 47.46
N LEU A 80 -2.09 5.30 46.97
CA LEU A 80 -0.80 5.72 46.43
C LEU A 80 -0.98 6.60 45.18
N SER A 81 -1.91 6.23 44.29
CA SER A 81 -2.25 7.06 43.13
C SER A 81 -2.91 8.38 43.54
N TRP A 82 -3.79 8.35 44.55
CA TRP A 82 -4.41 9.57 45.06
C TRP A 82 -3.36 10.51 45.66
N ILE A 83 -2.44 9.99 46.47
CA ILE A 83 -1.32 10.75 47.04
C ILE A 83 -0.42 11.28 45.94
N ALA A 84 -0.03 10.45 44.96
CA ALA A 84 0.80 10.89 43.84
C ALA A 84 0.13 12.03 43.05
N VAL A 85 -1.17 11.93 42.77
CA VAL A 85 -1.90 12.99 42.07
C VAL A 85 -2.03 14.23 42.96
N HIS A 86 -2.40 14.09 44.23
CA HIS A 86 -2.57 15.27 45.09
C HIS A 86 -1.25 15.97 45.44
N ILE A 87 -0.18 15.20 45.69
CA ILE A 87 1.13 15.70 46.10
C ILE A 87 1.99 16.12 44.92
N LEU A 88 1.96 15.44 43.76
CA LEU A 88 2.72 15.93 42.59
C LEU A 88 1.90 16.89 41.74
N TRP A 89 0.68 16.50 41.34
CA TRP A 89 -0.03 17.23 40.29
C TRP A 89 -0.48 18.62 40.73
N ARG A 90 -1.08 18.75 41.93
CA ARG A 90 -1.56 20.05 42.42
C ARG A 90 -0.44 21.09 42.60
N PRO A 91 0.68 20.79 43.27
CA PRO A 91 1.76 21.77 43.38
C PRO A 91 2.49 21.97 42.04
N LEU A 92 2.57 20.97 41.17
CA LEU A 92 3.15 21.17 39.84
C LEU A 92 2.32 22.14 39.00
N VAL A 93 0.99 22.02 39.03
CA VAL A 93 0.07 22.95 38.36
C VAL A 93 0.10 24.33 39.02
N TRP A 94 0.19 24.39 40.34
CA TRP A 94 0.35 25.66 41.06
C TRP A 94 1.67 26.33 40.66
N PHE A 95 2.78 25.59 40.65
CA PHE A 95 4.09 26.09 40.23
C PHE A 95 4.06 26.54 38.75
N ALA A 96 3.45 25.76 37.86
CA ALA A 96 3.26 26.16 36.47
C ALA A 96 2.45 27.46 36.34
N LYS A 97 1.37 27.59 37.11
CA LYS A 97 0.51 28.78 37.04
C LYS A 97 1.12 30.02 37.68
N TYR A 98 1.82 29.89 38.79
CA TYR A 98 2.34 31.03 39.55
C TYR A 98 3.78 31.40 39.20
N VAL A 99 4.58 30.47 38.69
CA VAL A 99 5.99 30.73 38.32
C VAL A 99 6.14 30.78 36.80
N LEU A 100 5.58 29.81 36.10
CA LEU A 100 5.76 29.71 34.65
C LEU A 100 4.93 30.74 33.89
N ALA A 101 3.72 31.07 34.35
CA ALA A 101 2.89 32.08 33.71
C ALA A 101 3.52 33.49 33.71
N PRO A 102 3.98 34.07 34.86
CA PRO A 102 4.62 35.38 34.83
C PRO A 102 5.94 35.38 34.06
N MET A 103 6.69 34.28 34.09
CA MET A 103 7.91 34.14 33.28
C MET A 103 7.60 34.13 31.78
N TRP A 104 6.53 33.44 31.38
CA TRP A 104 6.05 33.39 30.00
C TRP A 104 5.52 34.74 29.53
N ASP A 105 4.77 35.44 30.38
CA ASP A 105 4.24 36.78 30.07
C ASP A 105 5.38 37.79 29.87
N GLY A 106 6.45 37.72 30.65
CA GLY A 106 7.66 38.52 30.43
C GLY A 106 8.34 38.23 29.10
N PHE A 107 8.42 36.96 28.70
CA PHE A 107 8.99 36.56 27.41
C PHE A 107 8.14 37.01 26.22
N VAL A 108 6.81 36.87 26.33
CA VAL A 108 5.87 37.35 25.32
C VAL A 108 5.91 38.88 25.22
N TRP A 109 6.05 39.58 26.33
CA TRP A 109 6.23 41.03 26.33
C TRP A 109 7.52 41.44 25.61
N LEU A 110 8.64 40.74 25.86
CA LEU A 110 9.90 40.99 25.16
C LEU A 110 9.79 40.74 23.65
N LEU A 111 9.16 39.64 23.25
CA LEU A 111 8.90 39.36 21.84
C LEU A 111 8.00 40.43 21.20
N LYS A 112 6.94 40.86 21.88
CA LYS A 112 6.07 41.95 21.41
C LYS A 112 6.79 43.29 21.32
N ALA A 113 7.73 43.57 22.24
CA ALA A 113 8.57 44.77 22.18
C ALA A 113 9.46 44.79 20.94
N THR A 114 9.88 43.61 20.43
CA THR A 114 10.67 43.49 19.19
C THR A 114 9.83 43.45 17.91
N ALA A 115 8.51 43.23 18.00
CA ALA A 115 7.61 43.22 16.85
C ALA A 115 7.62 44.51 16.00
N PRO A 116 7.56 45.74 16.56
CA PRO A 116 7.59 46.97 15.75
C PRO A 116 8.88 47.12 14.97
N PHE A 117 10.02 46.66 15.51
CA PHE A 117 11.30 46.64 14.81
C PHE A 117 11.24 45.76 13.55
N TRP A 118 10.68 44.56 13.67
CA TRP A 118 10.49 43.67 12.51
C TRP A 118 9.53 44.24 11.47
N HIS A 119 8.44 44.88 11.90
CA HIS A 119 7.50 45.55 11.00
C HIS A 119 8.13 46.72 10.24
N LEU A 120 8.99 47.51 10.91
CA LEU A 120 9.74 48.59 10.26
C LEU A 120 10.74 48.02 9.25
N LEU A 121 11.51 47.00 9.63
CA LEU A 121 12.46 46.34 8.74
C LEU A 121 11.77 45.75 7.50
N ALA A 122 10.65 45.06 7.70
CA ALA A 122 9.85 44.50 6.60
C ALA A 122 9.29 45.59 5.69
N ARG A 123 8.79 46.71 6.24
CA ARG A 123 8.31 47.85 5.45
C ARG A 123 9.43 48.46 4.61
N ILE A 124 10.61 48.69 5.20
CA ILE A 124 11.78 49.24 4.50
C ILE A 124 12.25 48.28 3.39
N LEU A 125 12.27 46.97 3.67
CA LEU A 125 12.66 45.96 2.69
C LEU A 125 11.65 45.88 1.54
N LEU A 126 10.35 45.93 1.83
CA LEU A 126 9.30 45.94 0.82
C LEU A 126 9.32 47.20 -0.05
N THR A 127 9.56 48.37 0.53
CA THR A 127 9.66 49.63 -0.23
C THR A 127 10.91 49.63 -1.10
N ALA A 128 12.05 49.18 -0.57
CA ALA A 128 13.29 49.01 -1.34
C ALA A 128 13.12 48.01 -2.48
N ALA A 129 12.51 46.85 -2.22
CA ALA A 129 12.24 45.84 -3.24
C ALA A 129 11.32 46.38 -4.35
N LYS A 130 10.28 47.13 -3.99
CA LYS A 130 9.39 47.79 -4.97
C LYS A 130 10.11 48.85 -5.79
N ALA A 131 10.98 49.64 -5.16
CA ALA A 131 11.79 50.64 -5.85
C ALA A 131 12.75 49.98 -6.85
N VAL A 132 13.42 48.89 -6.45
CA VAL A 132 14.29 48.09 -7.33
C VAL A 132 13.48 47.46 -8.47
N ALA A 133 12.31 46.89 -8.18
CA ALA A 133 11.44 46.32 -9.21
C ALA A 133 10.96 47.37 -10.22
N LEU A 134 10.60 48.57 -9.75
CA LEU A 134 10.25 49.69 -10.62
C LEU A 134 11.43 50.18 -11.46
N ALA A 135 12.62 50.30 -10.85
CA ALA A 135 13.84 50.68 -11.55
C ALA A 135 14.19 49.64 -12.62
N LEU A 136 14.12 48.35 -12.29
CA LEU A 136 14.34 47.24 -13.21
C LEU A 136 13.30 47.22 -14.33
N ALA A 137 12.03 47.48 -14.01
CA ALA A 137 10.96 47.59 -15.00
C ALA A 137 11.15 48.80 -15.92
N LEU A 138 11.62 49.94 -15.40
CA LEU A 138 11.96 51.11 -16.21
C LEU A 138 13.14 50.83 -17.13
N VAL A 139 14.20 50.21 -16.62
CA VAL A 139 15.38 49.82 -17.41
C VAL A 139 14.98 48.82 -18.50
N HIS A 140 14.21 47.80 -18.14
CA HIS A 140 13.67 46.84 -19.09
C HIS A 140 12.78 47.52 -20.13
N ARG A 141 11.91 48.44 -19.75
CA ARG A 141 11.05 49.19 -20.68
C ARG A 141 11.87 50.10 -21.58
N TRP A 142 12.89 50.78 -21.07
CA TRP A 142 13.78 51.66 -21.84
C TRP A 142 14.72 50.91 -22.78
N ILE A 143 15.11 49.67 -22.48
CA ILE A 143 16.03 48.87 -23.31
C ILE A 143 15.28 47.91 -24.24
N LEU A 144 14.23 47.22 -23.77
CA LEU A 144 13.48 46.29 -24.63
C LEU A 144 12.55 47.01 -25.61
N THR A 145 12.02 48.19 -25.30
CA THR A 145 11.20 48.88 -26.31
C THR A 145 11.98 49.37 -27.53
N PRO A 146 13.21 49.92 -27.44
CA PRO A 146 13.99 50.25 -28.64
C PRO A 146 14.51 48.99 -29.32
N ILE A 147 14.97 47.97 -28.58
CA ILE A 147 15.43 46.71 -29.19
C ILE A 147 14.27 46.00 -29.90
N GLY A 148 13.10 45.92 -29.26
CA GLY A 148 11.91 45.33 -29.86
C GLY A 148 11.45 46.08 -31.11
N ARG A 149 11.51 47.42 -31.11
CA ARG A 149 11.24 48.21 -32.32
C ARG A 149 12.30 48.02 -33.40
N ALA A 150 13.59 47.96 -33.05
CA ALA A 150 14.67 47.72 -33.98
C ALA A 150 14.57 46.32 -34.61
N VAL A 151 14.32 45.29 -33.80
CA VAL A 151 14.10 43.92 -34.27
C VAL A 151 12.84 43.84 -35.15
N ALA A 152 11.74 44.45 -34.74
CA ALA A 152 10.52 44.48 -35.55
C ALA A 152 10.73 45.24 -36.88
N PHE A 153 11.53 46.31 -36.86
CA PHE A 153 11.89 47.06 -38.05
C PHE A 153 12.75 46.22 -39.01
N VAL A 154 13.81 45.58 -38.49
CA VAL A 154 14.67 44.67 -39.26
C VAL A 154 13.86 43.49 -39.81
N TRP A 155 12.99 42.89 -39.00
CA TRP A 155 12.12 41.80 -39.42
C TRP A 155 11.20 42.22 -40.57
N ARG A 156 10.57 43.39 -40.45
CA ARG A 156 9.61 43.91 -41.44
C ARG A 156 10.29 44.38 -42.73
N TRP A 157 11.52 44.86 -42.67
CA TRP A 157 12.26 45.35 -43.83
C TRP A 157 13.15 44.30 -44.51
N VAL A 158 13.61 43.27 -43.80
CA VAL A 158 14.56 42.28 -44.34
C VAL A 158 13.92 40.91 -44.47
N VAL A 159 13.30 40.41 -43.41
CA VAL A 159 12.82 39.02 -43.36
C VAL A 159 11.54 38.84 -44.16
N VAL A 160 10.62 39.79 -44.10
CA VAL A 160 9.37 39.75 -44.87
C VAL A 160 9.63 39.71 -46.39
N PRO A 161 10.44 40.61 -47.00
CA PRO A 161 10.68 40.55 -48.44
C PRO A 161 11.48 39.32 -48.87
N ILE A 162 12.48 38.89 -48.09
CA ILE A 162 13.25 37.67 -48.38
C ILE A 162 12.37 36.43 -48.30
N GLY A 163 11.51 36.34 -47.28
CA GLY A 163 10.56 35.23 -47.14
C GLY A 163 9.55 35.16 -48.28
N GLN A 164 9.07 36.32 -48.78
CA GLN A 164 8.21 36.37 -49.96
C GLN A 164 8.94 35.97 -51.24
N ALA A 165 10.17 36.46 -51.45
CA ALA A 165 10.99 36.08 -52.60
C ALA A 165 11.30 34.58 -52.62
N LEU A 166 11.66 34.00 -51.47
CA LEU A 166 11.93 32.58 -51.34
C LEU A 166 10.67 31.73 -51.56
N ARG A 167 9.53 32.15 -51.00
CA ARG A 167 8.26 31.45 -51.20
C ARG A 167 7.77 31.52 -52.64
N TRP A 168 7.98 32.65 -53.30
CA TRP A 168 7.69 32.80 -54.73
C TRP A 168 8.59 31.90 -55.57
N ALA A 169 9.90 31.94 -55.33
CA ALA A 169 10.88 31.10 -56.02
C ALA A 169 10.58 29.60 -55.83
N TRP A 170 10.18 29.19 -54.62
CA TRP A 170 9.82 27.80 -54.33
C TRP A 170 8.55 27.37 -55.07
N ASN A 171 7.49 28.17 -54.99
CA ASN A 171 6.23 27.84 -55.66
C ASN A 171 6.37 27.83 -57.18
N HIS A 172 7.17 28.72 -57.76
CA HIS A 172 7.39 28.69 -59.20
C HIS A 172 8.30 27.53 -59.60
N SER A 173 9.43 27.32 -58.91
CA SER A 173 10.42 26.33 -59.33
C SER A 173 9.98 24.90 -59.04
N VAL A 174 9.60 24.59 -57.80
CA VAL A 174 9.37 23.21 -57.35
C VAL A 174 8.05 22.66 -57.89
N VAL A 175 7.00 23.49 -57.93
CA VAL A 175 5.68 23.03 -58.40
C VAL A 175 5.69 22.82 -59.92
N LEU A 176 6.36 23.68 -60.69
CA LEU A 176 6.49 23.48 -62.13
C LEU A 176 7.36 22.26 -62.45
N LEU A 177 8.53 22.12 -61.79
CA LEU A 177 9.40 20.96 -61.98
C LEU A 177 8.69 19.65 -61.61
N TRP A 178 8.01 19.58 -60.48
CA TRP A 178 7.32 18.37 -60.06
C TRP A 178 6.18 17.99 -61.01
N ARG A 179 5.39 18.98 -61.43
CA ARG A 179 4.24 18.74 -62.30
C ARG A 179 4.67 18.28 -63.69
N TYR A 180 5.73 18.86 -64.26
CA TYR A 180 6.20 18.48 -65.60
C TYR A 180 7.09 17.23 -65.60
N LEU A 181 8.01 17.11 -64.63
CA LEU A 181 9.02 16.05 -64.63
C LEU A 181 8.50 14.71 -64.08
N VAL A 182 7.56 14.75 -63.13
CA VAL A 182 7.10 13.52 -62.44
C VAL A 182 5.67 13.17 -62.82
N VAL A 183 4.74 14.12 -62.71
CA VAL A 183 3.31 13.80 -62.83
C VAL A 183 2.91 13.47 -64.27
N VAL A 184 3.41 14.22 -65.25
CA VAL A 184 3.11 14.01 -66.68
C VAL A 184 3.62 12.66 -67.18
N PRO A 185 4.92 12.29 -67.03
CA PRO A 185 5.41 11.01 -67.51
C PRO A 185 4.83 9.82 -66.74
N LEU A 186 4.63 9.94 -65.42
CA LEU A 186 4.08 8.85 -64.63
C LEU A 186 2.63 8.52 -65.02
N ARG A 187 1.80 9.54 -65.30
CA ARG A 187 0.43 9.34 -65.78
C ARG A 187 0.39 8.74 -67.19
N PHE A 188 1.36 9.09 -68.03
CA PHE A 188 1.50 8.53 -69.37
C PHE A 188 1.87 7.05 -69.31
N VAL A 189 2.88 6.69 -68.52
CA VAL A 189 3.32 5.30 -68.30
C VAL A 189 2.20 4.45 -67.73
N TRP A 190 1.49 4.93 -66.71
CA TRP A 190 0.39 4.17 -66.11
C TRP A 190 -0.70 3.83 -67.13
N THR A 191 -1.12 4.83 -67.92
CA THR A 191 -2.24 4.68 -68.85
C THR A 191 -1.89 3.80 -70.06
N TYR A 192 -0.66 3.93 -70.59
CA TYR A 192 -0.26 3.20 -71.80
C TYR A 192 0.39 1.85 -71.52
N VAL A 193 1.14 1.70 -70.44
CA VAL A 193 1.95 0.49 -70.19
C VAL A 193 1.24 -0.48 -69.25
N VAL A 194 0.59 0.02 -68.20
CA VAL A 194 0.08 -0.87 -67.12
C VAL A 194 -1.35 -1.31 -67.37
N VAL A 195 -2.19 -0.38 -67.84
CA VAL A 195 -3.63 -0.64 -67.97
C VAL A 195 -3.96 -1.71 -69.02
N PRO A 196 -3.35 -1.74 -70.23
CA PRO A 196 -3.66 -2.78 -71.22
C PRO A 196 -3.32 -4.21 -70.78
N PRO A 197 -2.11 -4.53 -70.28
CA PRO A 197 -1.79 -5.89 -69.86
C PRO A 197 -2.53 -6.27 -68.57
N ALA A 198 -2.82 -5.34 -67.67
CA ALA A 198 -3.62 -5.64 -66.48
C ALA A 198 -5.06 -6.07 -66.84
N ARG A 199 -5.69 -5.41 -67.82
CA ARG A 199 -7.01 -5.81 -68.33
C ARG A 199 -6.95 -7.15 -69.05
N TRP A 200 -5.89 -7.40 -69.81
CA TRP A 200 -5.71 -8.68 -70.50
C TRP A 200 -5.53 -9.82 -69.49
N LEU A 201 -4.63 -9.67 -68.52
CA LEU A 201 -4.38 -10.67 -67.47
C LEU A 201 -5.64 -10.96 -66.63
N HIS A 202 -6.42 -9.92 -66.30
CA HIS A 202 -7.66 -10.10 -65.58
C HIS A 202 -8.69 -10.91 -66.37
N THR A 203 -8.79 -10.65 -67.67
CA THR A 203 -9.80 -11.31 -68.52
C THR A 203 -9.40 -12.75 -68.85
N TRP A 204 -8.12 -13.00 -69.10
CA TRP A 204 -7.63 -14.30 -69.60
C TRP A 204 -7.21 -15.28 -68.51
N VAL A 205 -6.78 -14.81 -67.33
CA VAL A 205 -6.22 -15.69 -66.29
C VAL A 205 -7.04 -15.65 -65.02
N LEU A 206 -7.37 -14.46 -64.51
CA LEU A 206 -8.07 -14.34 -63.23
C LEU A 206 -9.52 -14.79 -63.30
N ARG A 207 -10.23 -14.52 -64.40
CA ARG A 207 -11.61 -15.01 -64.61
C ARG A 207 -11.71 -16.54 -64.63
N PRO A 208 -10.98 -17.28 -65.47
CA PRO A 208 -11.11 -18.73 -65.50
C PRO A 208 -10.66 -19.40 -64.20
N ILE A 209 -9.64 -18.87 -63.51
CA ILE A 209 -9.24 -19.39 -62.19
C ILE A 209 -10.32 -19.10 -61.15
N ALA A 210 -10.93 -17.91 -61.17
CA ALA A 210 -12.03 -17.58 -60.28
C ALA A 210 -13.25 -18.48 -60.53
N ASP A 211 -13.57 -18.78 -61.78
CA ASP A 211 -14.67 -19.67 -62.15
C ASP A 211 -14.36 -21.13 -61.75
N THR A 212 -13.12 -21.60 -61.95
CA THR A 212 -12.70 -22.95 -61.56
C THR A 212 -12.70 -23.12 -60.04
N THR A 213 -12.14 -22.14 -59.32
CA THR A 213 -12.14 -22.13 -57.85
C THR A 213 -13.56 -22.04 -57.31
N ARG A 214 -14.43 -21.25 -57.95
CA ARG A 214 -15.85 -21.16 -57.60
C ARG A 214 -16.54 -22.50 -57.80
N SER A 215 -16.31 -23.21 -58.91
CA SER A 215 -16.85 -24.55 -59.13
C SER A 215 -16.38 -25.53 -58.06
N ILE A 216 -15.07 -25.59 -57.78
CA ILE A 216 -14.49 -26.50 -56.78
C ILE A 216 -15.03 -26.21 -55.36
N LEU A 217 -15.11 -24.94 -54.97
CA LEU A 217 -15.65 -24.55 -53.66
C LEU A 217 -17.15 -24.86 -53.52
N THR A 218 -17.89 -24.86 -54.63
CA THR A 218 -19.31 -25.24 -54.64
C THR A 218 -19.45 -26.77 -54.57
N THR A 219 -18.62 -27.53 -55.28
CA THR A 219 -18.61 -29.01 -55.24
C THR A 219 -18.17 -29.56 -53.89
N LEU A 220 -17.22 -28.90 -53.21
CA LEU A 220 -16.78 -29.27 -51.86
C LEU A 220 -17.76 -28.85 -50.75
N GLY A 221 -18.89 -28.22 -51.08
CA GLY A 221 -19.92 -27.80 -50.12
C GLY A 221 -19.48 -26.68 -49.17
N LEU A 222 -18.29 -26.10 -49.35
CA LEU A 222 -17.73 -25.04 -48.51
C LEU A 222 -18.33 -23.65 -48.82
N ARG A 223 -19.13 -23.54 -49.89
CA ARG A 223 -19.82 -22.33 -50.26
C ARG A 223 -21.28 -22.66 -50.60
N GLU A 224 -22.19 -22.27 -49.71
CA GLU A 224 -23.63 -22.34 -49.97
C GLU A 224 -23.95 -21.60 -51.29
N PRO A 225 -24.79 -22.16 -52.17
CA PRO A 225 -25.25 -21.44 -53.36
C PRO A 225 -25.82 -20.09 -52.92
N PRO A 226 -25.61 -19.02 -53.71
CA PRO A 226 -25.99 -17.68 -53.31
C PRO A 226 -27.44 -17.72 -52.88
N ARG A 227 -27.70 -17.48 -51.58
CA ARG A 227 -29.05 -17.48 -51.01
C ARG A 227 -29.91 -16.62 -51.92
N SER A 228 -30.75 -17.31 -52.69
CA SER A 228 -31.87 -16.76 -53.40
C SER A 228 -32.52 -15.77 -52.45
N ARG A 229 -32.45 -14.48 -52.80
CA ARG A 229 -33.02 -13.37 -52.05
C ARG A 229 -34.39 -13.80 -51.56
N HIS A 230 -34.48 -14.16 -50.28
CA HIS A 230 -35.74 -14.52 -49.68
C HIS A 230 -36.61 -13.26 -49.73
N PRO A 231 -37.87 -13.33 -50.19
CA PRO A 231 -38.69 -12.16 -50.43
C PRO A 231 -38.88 -11.43 -49.11
N LEU A 232 -38.38 -10.20 -49.02
CA LEU A 232 -38.79 -9.27 -47.98
C LEU A 232 -40.26 -8.94 -48.23
N ARG A 233 -41.08 -9.75 -47.56
CA ARG A 233 -42.34 -9.45 -46.88
C ARG A 233 -43.06 -8.17 -47.34
N PRO A 234 -44.29 -8.28 -47.86
CA PRO A 234 -45.09 -7.13 -48.26
C PRO A 234 -45.58 -6.39 -47.00
N GLY A 235 -45.66 -5.06 -47.09
CA GLY A 235 -46.41 -4.28 -46.11
C GLY A 235 -45.65 -3.12 -45.53
N ARG A 236 -45.60 -2.02 -46.28
CA ARG A 236 -45.82 -0.66 -45.75
C ARG A 236 -46.27 0.20 -46.92
N HIS A 237 -47.58 0.24 -47.13
CA HIS A 237 -48.24 1.30 -47.88
C HIS A 237 -48.20 2.59 -47.06
N PRO A 238 -47.61 3.70 -47.54
CA PRO A 238 -47.92 5.02 -47.04
C PRO A 238 -49.16 5.53 -47.80
N GLN A 239 -50.21 5.89 -47.05
CA GLN A 239 -51.37 6.59 -47.60
C GLN A 239 -50.96 7.90 -48.29
N PRO A 240 -51.63 8.28 -49.39
CA PRO A 240 -51.45 9.58 -50.00
C PRO A 240 -52.18 10.65 -49.18
N ARG A 241 -51.44 11.64 -48.69
CA ARG A 241 -52.00 12.94 -48.31
C ARG A 241 -52.67 13.54 -49.55
N ARG A 242 -54.00 13.50 -49.60
CA ARG A 242 -54.78 14.42 -50.43
C ARG A 242 -54.92 15.75 -49.71
N ARG A 243 -54.97 16.77 -50.57
CA ARG A 243 -55.36 18.16 -50.31
C ARG A 243 -56.73 18.25 -49.64
#